data_AF-A0A661C0X2-F1
#
_entry.id   AF-A0A661C0X2-F1
#
_cell.length_a   1.000
_cell.length_b   1.000
_cell.length_c   1.000
_cell.angle_alpha   90.00
_cell.angle_beta   90.00
_cell.angle_gamma   90.00
#
_symmetry.space_group_name_H-M   'P 1'
#
loop_
_entity.id
_entity.type
_entity.pdbx_description
1 polymer ?
#
loop_
_entity_poly.entity_id
_entity_poly.type
_entity_poly.pdbx_seq_one_letter_code
_entity_poly.pdbx_strand_id
1 'polypeptide(L)'
;MLIGFIGCIEHSMLIRSKYFLLALMSFFLMACVSVNNKMQLVSNSYAADSDLQSCEVASVVDTDVRAQVNHKGLDPDNIAFLNWNIYKGNGDDWQQDLSSFAQNHDVMTIQEATLDDEFTGLLEKYDFNWIMNTAFYFNGTAAGVMTAANSNAVYSCGFKVTEPLIRIPKATLVSYYQINGSDKKLLIANMHGINFTFGVSTYHQQLEDLYDAIKHHDGPMIVAGDFNSWSDERMLEVNELINKLSLSSIKYSVNNKTHVFGNAIDHVFYRQLELVSNQVWQDSSSDHNPISVNFRVQSSVF
;
A
#
# COMPACT_ATOMS: atom_id res chain seq x y z
N MET A 1 21.95 -74.83 47.14
CA MET A 1 20.67 -74.81 46.41
C MET A 1 20.63 -73.52 45.62
N LEU A 2 20.77 -73.62 44.28
CA LEU A 2 20.37 -72.67 43.20
C LEU A 2 20.03 -71.22 43.65
N ILE A 3 20.69 -70.13 43.21
CA ILE A 3 21.00 -69.64 41.85
C ILE A 3 22.05 -68.49 41.95
N GLY A 4 23.03 -68.42 41.03
CA GLY A 4 23.93 -67.27 40.80
C GLY A 4 23.25 -66.15 39.99
N PHE A 5 23.74 -64.92 39.83
CA PHE A 5 25.10 -64.46 39.53
C PHE A 5 25.15 -62.90 39.59
N ILE A 6 26.31 -62.35 39.95
CA ILE A 6 26.94 -61.06 39.54
C ILE A 6 26.27 -59.77 40.06
N GLY A 7 26.92 -58.80 40.71
CA GLY A 7 28.34 -58.54 40.96
C GLY A 7 28.67 -57.06 40.69
N CYS A 8 28.94 -56.31 41.78
CA CYS A 8 29.94 -55.22 41.98
C CYS A 8 29.90 -53.90 41.14
N ILE A 9 29.75 -52.70 41.80
CA ILE A 9 30.80 -51.74 42.32
C ILE A 9 31.30 -50.80 41.18
N GLU A 10 31.49 -49.46 41.23
CA GLU A 10 31.55 -48.40 42.27
C GLU A 10 31.56 -47.00 41.60
N HIS A 11 31.36 -45.96 42.43
CA HIS A 11 31.95 -44.61 42.42
C HIS A 11 31.68 -43.52 41.35
N SER A 12 30.96 -42.49 41.83
CA SER A 12 31.28 -41.04 41.85
C SER A 12 31.52 -40.26 40.55
N MET A 13 30.67 -39.24 40.32
CA MET A 13 31.03 -37.84 40.00
C MET A 13 29.72 -37.04 39.94
N LEU A 14 29.33 -36.30 40.99
CA LEU A 14 29.59 -34.85 41.11
C LEU A 14 29.61 -34.10 39.76
N ILE A 15 28.63 -33.19 39.63
CA ILE A 15 28.61 -32.01 38.74
C ILE A 15 28.21 -32.28 37.29
N ARG A 16 26.91 -32.06 36.98
CA ARG A 16 26.28 -31.64 35.70
C ARG A 16 24.86 -32.21 35.71
N SER A 17 23.83 -31.44 36.03
CA SER A 17 23.18 -30.64 35.01
C SER A 17 22.17 -29.69 35.67
N LYS A 18 22.65 -28.57 36.24
CA LYS A 18 21.82 -27.39 36.50
C LYS A 18 21.66 -26.51 35.25
N TYR A 19 22.20 -26.94 34.11
CA TYR A 19 22.22 -26.19 32.86
C TYR A 19 21.10 -26.58 31.88
N PHE A 20 20.29 -27.59 32.20
CA PHE A 20 19.17 -27.96 31.33
C PHE A 20 17.93 -27.05 31.49
N LEU A 21 17.91 -26.18 32.52
CA LEU A 21 16.83 -25.21 32.73
C LEU A 21 17.13 -23.79 32.21
N LEU A 22 18.26 -23.58 31.51
CA LEU A 22 18.64 -22.26 30.96
C LEU A 22 18.73 -22.23 29.42
N ALA A 23 18.29 -23.28 28.73
CA ALA A 23 18.26 -23.35 27.27
C ALA A 23 16.86 -23.13 26.67
N LEU A 24 15.98 -22.45 27.41
CA LEU A 24 14.78 -21.78 26.87
C LEU A 24 14.95 -20.26 27.01
N MET A 25 16.13 -19.74 26.65
CA MET A 25 16.17 -18.39 26.11
C MET A 25 15.57 -18.48 24.72
N SER A 26 14.26 -18.24 24.67
CA SER A 26 13.51 -17.89 23.48
C SER A 26 14.38 -16.99 22.61
N PHE A 27 14.85 -17.51 21.48
CA PHE A 27 15.26 -16.67 20.36
C PHE A 27 13.99 -16.00 19.83
N PHE A 28 13.44 -15.04 20.58
CA PHE A 28 12.60 -14.03 19.98
C PHE A 28 13.56 -13.20 19.13
N LEU A 29 13.61 -13.50 17.84
CA LEU A 29 13.99 -12.51 16.83
C LEU A 29 13.02 -11.35 17.05
N MET A 30 13.42 -10.37 17.88
CA MET A 30 12.65 -9.14 18.04
C MET A 30 12.76 -8.44 16.70
N ALA A 31 11.69 -8.48 15.92
CA ALA A 31 11.60 -7.64 14.73
C ALA A 31 11.74 -6.18 15.17
N CYS A 32 12.69 -5.46 14.58
CA CYS A 32 12.98 -4.08 14.92
C CYS A 32 12.12 -3.17 14.03
N VAL A 33 11.11 -2.53 14.63
CA VAL A 33 10.36 -1.45 13.99
C VAL A 33 10.99 -0.11 14.34
N SER A 34 11.29 0.71 13.34
CA SER A 34 11.74 2.09 13.56
C SER A 34 10.93 3.07 12.72
N VAL A 35 10.69 4.26 13.28
CA VAL A 35 9.87 5.29 12.67
C VAL A 35 10.72 6.55 12.53
N ASN A 36 10.91 7.00 11.29
CA ASN A 36 11.41 8.35 11.02
C ASN A 36 10.22 9.32 11.17
N ASN A 37 10.39 10.50 11.75
CA ASN A 37 9.30 11.48 11.86
C ASN A 37 9.11 12.29 10.57
N LYS A 38 10.11 12.35 9.70
CA LYS A 38 10.00 13.02 8.39
C LYS A 38 9.26 12.13 7.39
N MET A 39 8.53 12.76 6.48
CA MET A 39 8.06 12.11 5.26
C MET A 39 9.26 11.67 4.44
N GLN A 40 9.14 10.53 3.76
CA GLN A 40 10.19 10.03 2.89
C GLN A 40 9.55 9.38 1.66
N LEU A 41 9.62 10.11 0.55
CA LEU A 41 9.25 9.60 -0.77
C LEU A 41 10.50 9.01 -1.42
N VAL A 42 10.40 7.76 -1.87
CA VAL A 42 11.47 7.04 -2.56
C VAL A 42 10.94 6.60 -3.92
N SER A 43 11.77 6.66 -4.96
CA SER A 43 11.38 6.29 -6.32
C SER A 43 12.56 5.76 -7.12
N ASN A 44 12.29 4.93 -8.14
CA ASN A 44 13.27 4.54 -9.16
C ASN A 44 13.32 5.50 -10.37
N SER A 45 12.38 6.44 -10.50
CA SER A 45 12.23 7.30 -11.69
C SER A 45 12.79 8.72 -11.50
N TYR A 46 13.00 9.16 -10.26
CA TYR A 46 13.62 10.45 -9.94
C TYR A 46 14.71 10.27 -8.88
N ALA A 47 15.82 10.99 -9.02
CA ALA A 47 16.87 11.01 -7.99
C ALA A 47 16.26 11.51 -6.67
N ALA A 48 16.66 10.86 -5.57
CA ALA A 48 16.18 11.07 -4.19
C ALA A 48 16.56 12.45 -3.59
N ASP A 49 16.36 13.53 -4.34
CA ASP A 49 16.64 14.91 -3.95
C ASP A 49 15.36 15.76 -4.00
N SER A 50 14.36 15.37 -3.22
CA SER A 50 13.37 16.31 -2.71
C SER A 50 12.74 15.72 -1.46
N ASP A 51 13.42 15.88 -0.33
CA ASP A 51 12.98 15.46 1.01
C ASP A 51 11.62 16.05 1.43
N LEU A 52 10.97 16.91 0.63
CA LEU A 52 9.70 17.56 0.94
C LEU A 52 8.93 17.92 -0.35
N GLN A 53 8.38 16.96 -1.10
CA GLN A 53 7.29 17.29 -2.03
C GLN A 53 6.00 17.46 -1.23
N SER A 54 5.68 18.71 -0.92
CA SER A 54 4.45 19.08 -0.20
C SER A 54 3.22 18.72 -1.03
N CYS A 55 2.12 18.33 -0.39
CA CYS A 55 0.83 18.23 -1.09
C CYS A 55 0.14 19.60 -1.28
N GLU A 56 0.85 20.70 -1.02
CA GLU A 56 0.34 22.04 -1.30
C GLU A 56 0.11 22.27 -2.81
N VAL A 57 -1.06 22.82 -3.14
CA VAL A 57 -1.57 23.00 -4.51
C VAL A 57 -0.61 23.76 -5.42
N ALA A 58 0.11 24.74 -4.87
CA ALA A 58 0.99 25.63 -5.64
C ALA A 58 2.16 24.89 -6.31
N SER A 59 2.67 23.81 -5.71
CA SER A 59 3.78 23.02 -6.29
C SER A 59 3.32 22.07 -7.39
N VAL A 60 2.04 21.67 -7.41
CA VAL A 60 1.45 20.79 -8.44
C VAL A 60 1.27 21.53 -9.78
N VAL A 61 0.96 22.82 -9.73
CA VAL A 61 0.72 23.66 -10.92
C VAL A 61 2.03 24.08 -11.60
N ASP A 62 3.08 24.36 -10.83
CA ASP A 62 4.36 24.88 -11.37
C ASP A 62 5.24 23.80 -12.04
N THR A 63 4.91 22.51 -11.86
CA THR A 63 5.63 21.39 -12.51
C THR A 63 5.32 21.23 -14.00
N ASP A 64 4.30 21.93 -14.53
CA ASP A 64 4.03 21.99 -15.97
C ASP A 64 5.21 22.54 -16.80
N VAL A 65 6.13 23.28 -16.17
CA VAL A 65 7.28 23.89 -16.86
C VAL A 65 8.46 22.92 -17.04
N ARG A 66 8.55 21.82 -16.26
CA ARG A 66 9.73 20.92 -16.28
C ARG A 66 9.52 19.57 -16.97
N ALA A 67 8.29 19.15 -17.22
CA ALA A 67 7.98 17.83 -17.79
C ALA A 67 7.87 17.80 -19.34
N GLN A 68 8.55 18.72 -20.04
CA GLN A 68 8.76 18.67 -21.51
C GLN A 68 9.82 17.62 -21.88
N VAL A 69 9.69 16.42 -21.34
CA VAL A 69 10.40 15.22 -21.81
C VAL A 69 9.31 14.32 -22.37
N ASN A 70 9.57 13.67 -23.52
CA ASN A 70 8.69 12.72 -24.21
C ASN A 70 8.30 11.52 -23.30
N HIS A 71 7.56 11.75 -22.23
CA HIS A 71 7.03 10.71 -21.37
C HIS A 71 5.76 10.19 -22.01
N LYS A 72 5.73 8.88 -22.29
CA LYS A 72 4.51 8.17 -22.68
C LYS A 72 3.49 8.29 -21.53
N GLY A 73 2.40 9.02 -21.76
CA GLY A 73 1.28 9.07 -20.82
C GLY A 73 0.48 7.77 -20.83
N LEU A 74 -0.47 7.66 -19.90
CA LEU A 74 -1.42 6.56 -19.84
C LEU A 74 -2.34 6.58 -21.08
N ASP A 75 -2.73 5.40 -21.55
CA ASP A 75 -3.69 5.26 -22.64
C ASP A 75 -5.10 5.64 -22.14
N PRO A 76 -5.73 6.71 -22.67
CA PRO A 76 -7.05 7.11 -22.22
C PRO A 76 -8.14 6.09 -22.54
N ASP A 77 -7.96 5.23 -23.54
CA ASP A 77 -8.99 4.28 -23.96
C ASP A 77 -9.04 3.03 -23.07
N ASN A 78 -7.94 2.74 -22.37
CA ASN A 78 -7.79 1.62 -21.46
C ASN A 78 -6.71 1.88 -20.41
N ILE A 79 -7.13 2.15 -19.18
CA ILE A 79 -6.28 2.23 -17.99
C ILE A 79 -6.59 1.01 -17.11
N ALA A 80 -5.72 0.01 -17.14
CA ALA A 80 -5.82 -1.17 -16.30
C ALA A 80 -5.23 -0.87 -14.91
N PHE A 81 -6.08 -0.86 -13.89
CA PHE A 81 -5.77 -0.42 -12.54
C PHE A 81 -5.92 -1.55 -11.52
N LEU A 82 -4.95 -1.68 -10.60
CA LEU A 82 -5.00 -2.59 -9.46
C LEU A 82 -4.93 -1.82 -8.13
N ASN A 83 -5.72 -2.25 -7.14
CA ASN A 83 -5.52 -1.94 -5.74
C ASN A 83 -5.28 -3.23 -4.94
N TRP A 84 -4.19 -3.29 -4.17
CA TRP A 84 -3.84 -4.47 -3.40
C TRP A 84 -3.00 -4.17 -2.16
N ASN A 85 -3.50 -4.54 -0.99
CA ASN A 85 -2.65 -4.68 0.19
C ASN A 85 -1.93 -6.04 0.09
N ILE A 86 -0.60 -6.04 0.01
CA ILE A 86 0.20 -7.27 -0.23
C ILE A 86 0.64 -7.97 1.06
N TYR A 87 0.14 -7.55 2.22
CA TYR A 87 0.47 -8.17 3.50
C TYR A 87 1.98 -8.28 3.80
N LYS A 88 2.77 -7.27 3.36
CA LYS A 88 4.24 -7.25 3.46
C LYS A 88 4.93 -8.46 2.80
N GLY A 89 4.30 -9.08 1.81
CA GLY A 89 4.82 -10.26 1.12
C GLY A 89 4.90 -11.50 2.01
N ASN A 90 4.04 -11.61 3.03
CA ASN A 90 4.07 -12.76 3.95
C ASN A 90 3.21 -13.95 3.48
N GLY A 91 2.34 -13.78 2.48
CA GLY A 91 1.57 -14.90 1.94
C GLY A 91 2.40 -15.72 0.95
N ASP A 92 2.08 -17.00 0.83
CA ASP A 92 2.74 -17.86 -0.16
C ASP A 92 2.41 -17.38 -1.58
N ASP A 93 3.36 -17.50 -2.52
CA ASP A 93 3.18 -17.19 -3.95
C ASP A 93 2.92 -15.71 -4.32
N TRP A 94 3.07 -14.75 -3.39
CA TRP A 94 2.81 -13.33 -3.69
C TRP A 94 3.62 -12.78 -4.86
N GLN A 95 4.83 -13.29 -5.09
CA GLN A 95 5.66 -12.87 -6.24
C GLN A 95 5.06 -13.33 -7.57
N GLN A 96 4.44 -14.51 -7.59
CA GLN A 96 3.80 -15.04 -8.79
C GLN A 96 2.55 -14.21 -9.12
N ASP A 97 1.76 -13.87 -8.11
CA ASP A 97 0.56 -13.04 -8.31
C ASP A 97 0.93 -11.61 -8.69
N LEU A 98 1.92 -10.99 -8.01
CA LEU A 98 2.42 -9.67 -8.40
C LEU A 98 2.99 -9.68 -9.82
N SER A 99 3.67 -10.75 -10.23
CA SER A 99 4.14 -10.92 -11.62
C SER A 99 2.98 -10.97 -12.61
N SER A 100 1.92 -11.70 -12.29
CA SER A 100 0.71 -11.78 -13.12
C SER A 100 0.03 -10.41 -13.20
N PHE A 101 -0.10 -9.70 -12.07
CA PHE A 101 -0.71 -8.38 -12.06
C PHE A 101 0.12 -7.35 -12.82
N ALA A 102 1.44 -7.34 -12.68
CA ALA A 102 2.34 -6.46 -13.41
C ALA A 102 2.24 -6.66 -14.94
N GLN A 103 1.97 -7.88 -15.41
CA GLN A 103 1.77 -8.14 -16.85
C GLN A 103 0.44 -7.61 -17.40
N ASN A 104 -0.58 -7.44 -16.54
CA ASN A 104 -1.96 -7.20 -16.96
C ASN A 104 -2.50 -5.82 -16.53
N HIS A 105 -1.71 -5.01 -15.82
CA HIS A 105 -2.13 -3.70 -15.34
C HIS A 105 -1.13 -2.62 -15.75
N ASP A 106 -1.62 -1.41 -15.92
CA ASP A 106 -0.81 -0.23 -16.22
C ASP A 106 -0.37 0.47 -14.94
N VAL A 107 -1.24 0.48 -13.92
CA VAL A 107 -1.01 1.14 -12.63
C VAL A 107 -1.49 0.26 -11.48
N MET A 108 -0.68 0.16 -10.43
CA MET A 108 -0.96 -0.61 -9.23
C MET A 108 -0.74 0.25 -7.98
N THR A 109 -1.75 0.32 -7.12
CA THR A 109 -1.67 0.90 -5.78
C THR A 109 -1.50 -0.23 -4.78
N ILE A 110 -0.36 -0.23 -4.10
CA ILE A 110 0.06 -1.32 -3.23
C ILE A 110 0.20 -0.80 -1.81
N GLN A 111 -0.50 -1.42 -0.86
CA GLN A 111 -0.35 -1.14 0.56
C GLN A 111 0.45 -2.25 1.23
N GLU A 112 1.10 -1.92 2.34
CA GLU A 112 2.04 -2.81 3.02
C GLU A 112 3.18 -3.29 2.12
N ALA A 113 3.57 -2.48 1.12
CA ALA A 113 4.74 -2.75 0.31
C ALA A 113 6.02 -2.64 1.15
N THR A 114 6.97 -3.56 0.91
CA THR A 114 8.33 -3.51 1.45
C THR A 114 9.31 -3.16 0.33
N LEU A 115 10.28 -2.30 0.63
CA LEU A 115 11.32 -1.91 -0.31
C LEU A 115 12.53 -2.85 -0.22
N ASP A 116 12.33 -4.09 -0.64
CA ASP A 116 13.38 -5.10 -0.77
C ASP A 116 13.69 -5.42 -2.24
N ASP A 117 14.87 -6.01 -2.48
CA ASP A 117 15.39 -6.28 -3.82
C ASP A 117 14.50 -7.22 -4.63
N GLU A 118 13.75 -8.10 -3.96
CA GLU A 118 12.85 -9.04 -4.61
C GLU A 118 11.62 -8.31 -5.18
N PHE A 119 10.99 -7.49 -4.34
CA PHE A 119 9.83 -6.69 -4.73
C PHE A 119 10.20 -5.68 -5.83
N THR A 120 11.27 -4.91 -5.66
CA THR A 120 11.66 -3.91 -6.66
C THR A 120 12.21 -4.55 -7.93
N GLY A 121 12.95 -5.65 -7.82
CA GLY A 121 13.47 -6.39 -8.98
C GLY A 121 12.35 -6.97 -9.85
N LEU A 122 11.23 -7.38 -9.24
CA LEU A 122 10.05 -7.79 -9.99
C LEU A 122 9.42 -6.62 -10.76
N LEU A 123 9.25 -5.46 -10.13
CA LEU A 123 8.71 -4.27 -10.81
C LEU A 123 9.62 -3.81 -11.96
N GLU A 124 10.94 -3.81 -11.74
CA GLU A 124 11.93 -3.48 -12.77
C GLU A 124 11.88 -4.45 -13.95
N LYS A 125 11.69 -5.74 -13.70
CA LYS A 125 11.56 -6.77 -14.75
C LYS A 125 10.37 -6.49 -15.69
N TYR A 126 9.32 -5.82 -15.23
CA TYR A 126 8.15 -5.47 -16.02
C TYR A 126 8.13 -3.98 -16.42
N ASP A 127 9.29 -3.30 -16.38
CA ASP A 127 9.46 -1.90 -16.77
C ASP A 127 8.56 -0.91 -16.00
N PHE A 128 8.24 -1.21 -14.73
CA PHE A 128 7.48 -0.31 -13.88
C PHE A 128 8.37 0.78 -13.26
N ASN A 129 7.88 2.00 -13.33
CA ASN A 129 8.32 3.07 -12.45
C ASN A 129 7.48 3.01 -11.18
N TRP A 130 8.08 3.27 -10.03
CA TRP A 130 7.39 3.25 -8.75
C TRP A 130 7.77 4.42 -7.87
N ILE A 131 6.82 4.80 -7.02
CA ILE A 131 6.99 5.80 -5.98
C ILE A 131 6.42 5.21 -4.70
N MET A 132 7.17 5.31 -3.61
CA MET A 132 6.78 4.80 -2.31
C MET A 132 6.81 5.93 -1.28
N ASN A 133 5.73 6.07 -0.51
CA ASN A 133 5.76 6.83 0.72
C ASN A 133 6.05 5.91 1.90
N THR A 134 7.25 6.04 2.47
CA THR A 134 7.71 5.22 3.59
C THR A 134 6.97 5.61 4.87
N ALA A 135 6.23 4.66 5.45
CA ALA A 135 5.58 4.84 6.73
C ALA A 135 6.58 4.59 7.87
N PHE A 136 7.20 3.42 7.87
CA PHE A 136 8.14 2.95 8.89
C PHE A 136 9.18 2.01 8.29
N TYR A 137 10.13 1.57 9.10
CA TYR A 137 11.11 0.54 8.72
C TYR A 137 10.90 -0.72 9.56
N PHE A 138 10.88 -1.87 8.91
CA PHE A 138 10.80 -3.18 9.53
C PHE A 138 12.10 -3.94 9.25
N ASN A 139 12.88 -4.25 10.29
CA ASN A 139 14.19 -4.88 10.17
C ASN A 139 15.16 -4.16 9.22
N GLY A 140 15.05 -2.83 9.13
CA GLY A 140 15.87 -1.99 8.24
C GLY A 140 15.31 -1.82 6.83
N THR A 141 14.26 -2.56 6.46
CA THR A 141 13.57 -2.43 5.17
C THR A 141 12.44 -1.42 5.27
N ALA A 142 12.36 -0.47 4.33
CA ALA A 142 11.27 0.51 4.32
C ALA A 142 9.93 -0.18 4.03
N ALA A 143 8.88 0.22 4.74
CA ALA A 143 7.52 -0.30 4.59
C ALA A 143 6.51 0.85 4.52
N GLY A 144 5.48 0.72 3.67
CA GLY A 144 4.55 1.82 3.44
C GLY A 144 3.54 1.55 2.33
N VAL A 145 3.24 2.60 1.55
CA VAL A 145 2.37 2.52 0.37
C VAL A 145 3.17 2.87 -0.87
N MET A 146 2.93 2.13 -1.95
CA MET A 146 3.64 2.28 -3.22
C MET A 146 2.63 2.40 -4.36
N THR A 147 2.87 3.31 -5.30
CA THR A 147 2.19 3.32 -6.59
C THR A 147 3.22 2.95 -7.66
N ALA A 148 2.98 1.84 -8.35
CA ALA A 148 3.77 1.39 -9.49
C ALA A 148 2.99 1.64 -10.78
N ALA A 149 3.61 2.24 -11.79
CA ALA A 149 3.01 2.44 -13.10
C ALA A 149 4.00 2.21 -14.24
N ASN A 150 3.50 1.76 -15.39
CA ASN A 150 4.26 1.69 -16.65
C ASN A 150 4.46 3.08 -17.32
N SER A 151 4.10 4.15 -16.61
CA SER A 151 4.32 5.55 -16.96
C SER A 151 4.93 6.29 -15.76
N ASN A 152 5.65 7.38 -16.04
CA ASN A 152 6.24 8.19 -14.98
C ASN A 152 5.19 9.13 -14.37
N ALA A 153 5.14 9.22 -13.06
CA ALA A 153 4.36 10.27 -12.42
C ALA A 153 5.06 11.61 -12.67
N VAL A 154 4.32 12.65 -13.08
CA VAL A 154 4.89 13.99 -13.26
C VAL A 154 5.03 14.76 -11.96
N TYR A 155 4.30 14.33 -10.94
CA TYR A 155 4.38 14.85 -9.59
C TYR A 155 3.92 13.78 -8.60
N SER A 156 4.45 13.83 -7.39
CA SER A 156 3.96 13.05 -6.27
C SER A 156 4.04 13.82 -4.98
N CYS A 157 3.23 13.46 -4.01
CA CYS A 157 3.35 13.94 -2.64
C CYS A 157 2.79 12.89 -1.69
N GLY A 158 3.01 13.04 -0.39
CA GLY A 158 2.45 12.10 0.57
C GLY A 158 2.37 12.69 1.96
N PHE A 159 1.78 11.91 2.86
CA PHE A 159 1.78 12.19 4.29
C PHE A 159 1.60 10.88 5.06
N LYS A 160 1.79 10.95 6.37
CA LYS A 160 1.59 9.79 7.24
C LYS A 160 0.94 10.19 8.55
N VAL A 161 0.11 9.29 9.07
CA VAL A 161 -0.60 9.47 10.33
C VAL A 161 -0.16 8.36 11.27
N THR A 162 0.30 8.74 12.46
CA THR A 162 0.74 7.79 13.50
C THR A 162 -0.48 7.21 14.22
N GLU A 163 -0.60 5.89 14.26
CA GLU A 163 -1.71 5.25 14.97
C GLU A 163 -1.67 5.57 16.47
N PRO A 164 -2.79 6.03 17.07
CA PRO A 164 -2.84 6.43 18.47
C PRO A 164 -2.41 5.33 19.45
N LEU A 165 -2.81 4.08 19.21
CA LEU A 165 -2.60 2.97 20.13
C LEU A 165 -1.22 2.32 19.98
N ILE A 166 -0.89 1.87 18.76
CA ILE A 166 0.34 1.08 18.52
C ILE A 166 1.51 1.91 18.02
N ARG A 167 1.30 3.20 17.73
CA ARG A 167 2.33 4.17 17.32
C ARG A 167 3.10 3.81 16.05
N ILE A 168 2.58 2.88 15.25
CA ILE A 168 3.06 2.58 13.91
C ILE A 168 2.32 3.52 12.95
N PRO A 169 3.01 4.27 12.09
CA PRO A 169 2.34 5.14 11.12
C PRO A 169 1.76 4.35 9.96
N LYS A 170 0.67 4.88 9.40
CA LYS A 170 0.17 4.53 8.08
C LYS A 170 0.37 5.71 7.14
N ALA A 171 0.53 5.43 5.85
CA ALA A 171 0.91 6.43 4.85
C ALA A 171 -0.16 6.56 3.76
N THR A 172 -0.17 7.73 3.14
CA THR A 172 -0.93 8.05 1.93
C THR A 172 0.03 8.60 0.89
N LEU A 173 -0.13 8.18 -0.37
CA LEU A 173 0.66 8.62 -1.51
C LEU A 173 -0.29 9.16 -2.58
N VAL A 174 -0.03 10.36 -3.05
CA VAL A 174 -0.72 10.97 -4.19
C VAL A 174 0.27 11.09 -5.34
N SER A 175 -0.10 10.62 -6.52
CA SER A 175 0.70 10.73 -7.74
C SER A 175 -0.14 11.19 -8.93
N TYR A 176 0.49 11.92 -9.85
CA TYR A 176 -0.14 12.52 -11.02
C TYR A 176 0.48 11.95 -12.29
N TYR A 177 -0.34 11.51 -13.24
CA TYR A 177 0.11 10.90 -14.49
C TYR A 177 -0.44 11.66 -15.69
N GLN A 178 0.39 11.81 -16.72
CA GLN A 178 -0.07 12.34 -18.00
C GLN A 178 -1.04 11.36 -18.66
N ILE A 179 -2.05 11.89 -19.33
CA ILE A 179 -2.98 11.13 -20.17
C ILE A 179 -2.66 11.47 -21.62
N ASN A 180 -2.50 10.47 -22.48
CA ASN A 180 -2.19 10.74 -23.88
C ASN A 180 -3.30 11.58 -24.53
N GLY A 181 -2.93 12.72 -25.11
CA GLY A 181 -3.84 13.60 -25.85
C GLY A 181 -4.69 14.55 -24.99
N SER A 182 -4.50 14.60 -23.67
CA SER A 182 -5.21 15.55 -22.79
C SER A 182 -4.23 16.47 -22.07
N ASP A 183 -4.65 17.71 -21.83
CA ASP A 183 -3.93 18.66 -20.95
C ASP A 183 -4.21 18.37 -19.45
N LYS A 184 -5.18 17.49 -19.16
CA LYS A 184 -5.50 17.05 -17.81
C LYS A 184 -4.63 15.85 -17.40
N LYS A 185 -4.32 15.79 -16.11
CA LYS A 185 -3.60 14.68 -15.49
C LYS A 185 -4.57 13.74 -14.77
N LEU A 186 -4.26 12.46 -14.74
CA LEU A 186 -4.91 11.51 -13.83
C LEU A 186 -4.26 11.63 -12.44
N LEU A 187 -5.05 11.95 -11.42
CA LEU A 187 -4.63 11.87 -10.01
C LEU A 187 -4.92 10.46 -9.48
N ILE A 188 -3.95 9.84 -8.82
CA ILE A 188 -4.12 8.58 -8.11
C ILE A 188 -3.71 8.79 -6.65
N ALA A 189 -4.65 8.59 -5.74
CA ALA A 189 -4.39 8.58 -4.30
C ALA A 189 -4.43 7.13 -3.78
N ASN A 190 -3.29 6.65 -3.27
CA ASN A 190 -3.11 5.37 -2.59
C ASN A 190 -3.09 5.60 -1.08
N MET A 191 -4.11 5.12 -0.38
CA MET A 191 -4.26 5.30 1.07
C MET A 191 -4.12 3.97 1.81
N HIS A 192 -3.37 4.00 2.92
CA HIS A 192 -3.50 3.01 3.99
C HIS A 192 -4.07 3.73 5.22
N GLY A 193 -5.34 3.48 5.52
CA GLY A 193 -6.05 4.06 6.65
C GLY A 193 -5.51 3.53 7.98
N ILE A 194 -5.45 4.38 9.00
CA ILE A 194 -5.11 3.97 10.37
C ILE A 194 -6.13 2.96 10.90
N ASN A 195 -5.69 1.90 11.56
CA ASN A 195 -6.54 0.83 12.06
C ASN A 195 -6.88 1.01 13.56
N PHE A 196 -5.86 1.26 14.39
CA PHE A 196 -5.98 1.25 15.85
C PHE A 196 -6.15 2.65 16.47
N THR A 197 -7.40 3.11 16.59
CA THR A 197 -7.80 4.43 17.14
C THR A 197 -8.78 4.31 18.31
N PHE A 198 -8.82 5.32 19.19
CA PHE A 198 -9.96 5.53 20.10
C PHE A 198 -11.00 6.40 19.37
N GLY A 199 -12.15 5.81 19.01
CA GLY A 199 -13.15 6.49 18.18
C GLY A 199 -12.63 6.80 16.76
N VAL A 200 -13.27 7.75 16.07
CA VAL A 200 -13.00 8.05 14.65
C VAL A 200 -12.28 9.38 14.40
N SER A 201 -11.98 10.19 15.41
CA SER A 201 -11.44 11.56 15.19
C SER A 201 -10.10 11.61 14.45
N THR A 202 -9.14 10.75 14.80
CA THR A 202 -7.85 10.67 14.07
C THR A 202 -8.04 10.12 12.66
N TYR A 203 -9.03 9.25 12.46
CA TYR A 203 -9.36 8.67 11.17
C TYR A 203 -10.01 9.72 10.25
N HIS A 204 -10.96 10.48 10.79
CA HIS A 204 -11.55 11.67 10.16
C HIS A 204 -10.46 12.65 9.73
N GLN A 205 -9.54 13.02 10.64
CA GLN A 205 -8.45 13.94 10.30
C GLN A 205 -7.57 13.40 9.15
N GLN A 206 -7.28 12.10 9.11
CA GLN A 206 -6.52 11.50 8.00
C GLN A 206 -7.26 11.66 6.65
N LEU A 207 -8.58 11.51 6.65
CA LEU A 207 -9.41 11.70 5.45
C LEU A 207 -9.55 13.18 5.06
N GLU A 208 -9.60 14.10 6.04
CA GLU A 208 -9.54 15.54 5.79
C GLU A 208 -8.19 15.98 5.22
N ASP A 209 -7.07 15.44 5.73
CA ASP A 209 -5.74 15.68 5.18
C ASP A 209 -5.65 15.23 3.71
N LEU A 210 -6.26 14.08 3.39
CA LEU A 210 -6.38 13.61 2.00
C LEU A 210 -7.23 14.58 1.17
N TYR A 211 -8.41 14.97 1.67
CA TYR A 211 -9.28 15.93 0.99
C TYR A 211 -8.54 17.23 0.67
N ASP A 212 -7.86 17.83 1.66
CA ASP A 212 -7.14 19.09 1.48
C ASP A 212 -6.00 18.98 0.47
N ALA A 213 -5.32 17.84 0.43
CA ALA A 213 -4.26 17.57 -0.54
C ALA A 213 -4.74 17.50 -1.99
N ILE A 214 -5.99 17.08 -2.24
CA ILE A 214 -6.46 16.75 -3.60
C ILE A 214 -7.70 17.51 -4.08
N LYS A 215 -8.37 18.28 -3.21
CA LYS A 215 -9.64 18.99 -3.53
C LYS A 215 -9.53 19.98 -4.70
N HIS A 216 -8.33 20.48 -4.98
CA HIS A 216 -8.08 21.45 -6.04
C HIS A 216 -7.82 20.82 -7.41
N HIS A 217 -7.59 19.50 -7.46
CA HIS A 217 -7.51 18.79 -8.72
C HIS A 217 -8.87 18.83 -9.40
N ASP A 218 -8.91 19.14 -10.70
CA ASP A 218 -10.13 19.26 -11.49
C ASP A 218 -10.25 18.21 -12.61
N GLY A 219 -9.23 17.35 -12.76
CA GLY A 219 -9.21 16.28 -13.76
C GLY A 219 -9.70 14.91 -13.24
N PRO A 220 -9.48 13.85 -14.04
CA PRO A 220 -9.72 12.46 -13.65
C PRO A 220 -9.00 12.09 -12.37
N MET A 221 -9.66 11.29 -11.55
CA MET A 221 -9.14 10.91 -10.25
C MET A 221 -9.54 9.48 -9.90
N ILE A 222 -8.58 8.74 -9.32
CA ILE A 222 -8.79 7.47 -8.63
C ILE A 222 -8.33 7.65 -7.18
N VAL A 223 -9.18 7.31 -6.22
CA VAL A 223 -8.82 7.20 -4.80
C VAL A 223 -9.03 5.76 -4.38
N ALA A 224 -7.95 5.08 -4.00
CA ALA A 224 -7.96 3.66 -3.72
C ALA A 224 -7.06 3.33 -2.53
N GLY A 225 -7.31 2.17 -1.92
CA GLY A 225 -6.49 1.70 -0.83
C GLY A 225 -7.17 0.72 0.10
N ASP A 226 -6.44 0.31 1.13
CA ASP A 226 -6.99 -0.24 2.36
C ASP A 226 -7.38 0.93 3.27
N PHE A 227 -8.66 1.25 3.32
CA PHE A 227 -9.17 2.33 4.15
C PHE A 227 -9.30 1.93 5.62
N ASN A 228 -9.11 0.66 5.99
CA ASN A 228 -9.41 0.14 7.33
C ASN A 228 -10.80 0.58 7.82
N SER A 229 -11.79 0.60 6.91
CA SER A 229 -13.14 1.09 7.16
C SER A 229 -14.05 0.01 7.77
N TRP A 230 -13.55 -0.72 8.76
CA TRP A 230 -14.17 -1.92 9.32
C TRP A 230 -15.43 -1.68 10.17
N SER A 231 -15.85 -0.42 10.36
CA SER A 231 -17.07 -0.05 11.09
C SER A 231 -17.91 0.96 10.31
N ASP A 232 -19.20 1.00 10.63
CA ASP A 232 -20.16 1.92 10.02
C ASP A 232 -19.75 3.39 10.21
N GLU A 233 -19.23 3.75 11.39
CA GLU A 233 -18.73 5.11 11.66
C GLU A 233 -17.58 5.47 10.71
N ARG A 234 -16.62 4.57 10.48
CA ARG A 234 -15.52 4.78 9.53
C ARG A 234 -16.03 4.84 8.09
N MET A 235 -17.00 4.00 7.74
CA MET A 235 -17.63 4.07 6.42
C MET A 235 -18.40 5.38 6.20
N LEU A 236 -18.98 6.00 7.24
CA LEU A 236 -19.58 7.33 7.14
C LEU A 236 -18.55 8.39 6.78
N GLU A 237 -17.38 8.38 7.42
CA GLU A 237 -16.27 9.29 7.09
C GLU A 237 -15.77 9.10 5.65
N VAL A 238 -15.63 7.84 5.20
CA VAL A 238 -15.27 7.53 3.81
C VAL A 238 -16.34 8.05 2.84
N ASN A 239 -17.63 7.89 3.15
CA ASN A 239 -18.72 8.41 2.33
C ASN A 239 -18.72 9.94 2.27
N GLU A 240 -18.36 10.64 3.35
CA GLU A 240 -18.20 12.09 3.34
C GLU A 240 -17.09 12.53 2.39
N LEU A 241 -15.92 11.89 2.44
CA LEU A 241 -14.80 12.15 1.52
C LEU A 241 -15.23 11.96 0.06
N ILE A 242 -15.89 10.83 -0.25
CA ILE A 242 -16.39 10.52 -1.60
C ILE A 242 -17.32 11.63 -2.11
N ASN A 243 -18.26 12.08 -1.26
CA ASN A 243 -19.21 13.12 -1.61
C ASN A 243 -18.50 14.47 -1.84
N LYS A 244 -17.60 14.87 -0.92
CA LYS A 244 -16.83 16.12 -1.03
C LYS A 244 -15.98 16.20 -2.30
N LEU A 245 -15.47 15.06 -2.76
CA LEU A 245 -14.66 14.96 -3.98
C LEU A 245 -15.47 14.64 -5.25
N SER A 246 -16.79 14.45 -5.13
CA SER A 246 -17.66 14.02 -6.23
C SER A 246 -17.19 12.72 -6.88
N LEU A 247 -16.77 11.76 -6.06
CA LEU A 247 -16.33 10.44 -6.50
C LEU A 247 -17.52 9.47 -6.59
N SER A 248 -17.36 8.47 -7.45
CA SER A 248 -18.28 7.35 -7.61
C SER A 248 -17.68 6.08 -7.01
N SER A 249 -18.51 5.30 -6.35
CA SER A 249 -18.16 3.96 -5.85
C SER A 249 -18.43 2.89 -6.90
N ILE A 250 -17.57 1.88 -6.97
CA ILE A 250 -17.76 0.73 -7.85
C ILE A 250 -18.79 -0.24 -7.25
N LYS A 251 -19.70 -0.72 -8.10
CA LYS A 251 -20.59 -1.84 -7.79
C LYS A 251 -19.99 -3.13 -8.35
N TYR A 252 -19.82 -4.12 -7.48
CA TYR A 252 -19.28 -5.44 -7.83
C TYR A 252 -20.42 -6.44 -7.96
N SER A 253 -20.42 -7.24 -9.03
CA SER A 253 -21.39 -8.33 -9.22
C SER A 253 -21.13 -9.49 -8.25
N VAL A 254 -19.85 -9.81 -8.02
CA VAL A 254 -19.38 -10.74 -7.00
C VAL A 254 -18.45 -9.97 -6.07
N ASN A 255 -18.87 -9.80 -4.82
CA ASN A 255 -18.12 -9.01 -3.85
C ASN A 255 -17.23 -9.90 -2.99
N ASN A 256 -16.09 -10.30 -3.55
CA ASN A 256 -15.04 -11.03 -2.83
C ASN A 256 -14.10 -10.10 -2.04
N LYS A 257 -14.48 -8.84 -1.79
CA LYS A 257 -13.61 -7.93 -1.02
C LYS A 257 -13.30 -8.50 0.34
N THR A 258 -12.13 -8.14 0.88
CA THR A 258 -11.80 -8.47 2.26
C THR A 258 -12.73 -7.71 3.19
N HIS A 259 -13.35 -8.42 4.12
CA HIS A 259 -14.26 -7.86 5.11
C HIS A 259 -13.71 -8.05 6.51
N VAL A 260 -13.76 -6.98 7.31
CA VAL A 260 -13.43 -7.00 8.74
C VAL A 260 -14.63 -6.46 9.49
N PHE A 261 -15.08 -7.18 10.51
CA PHE A 261 -16.32 -6.91 11.26
C PHE A 261 -17.55 -6.66 10.36
N GLY A 262 -17.62 -7.35 9.21
CA GLY A 262 -18.73 -7.27 8.26
C GLY A 262 -18.65 -6.13 7.25
N ASN A 263 -17.64 -5.26 7.32
CA ASN A 263 -17.43 -4.15 6.40
C ASN A 263 -16.26 -4.42 5.46
N ALA A 264 -16.42 -4.10 4.17
CA ALA A 264 -15.31 -4.10 3.22
C ALA A 264 -14.32 -2.98 3.57
N ILE A 265 -13.03 -3.28 3.53
CA ILE A 265 -11.97 -2.32 3.93
C ILE A 265 -11.16 -1.79 2.76
N ASP A 266 -11.05 -2.56 1.68
CA ASP A 266 -10.42 -2.13 0.44
C ASP A 266 -11.44 -1.50 -0.52
N HIS A 267 -11.10 -0.34 -1.07
CA HIS A 267 -11.99 0.38 -1.97
C HIS A 267 -11.25 1.02 -3.14
N VAL A 268 -12.00 1.23 -4.22
CA VAL A 268 -11.60 2.03 -5.39
C VAL A 268 -12.75 2.96 -5.72
N PHE A 269 -12.48 4.26 -5.65
CA PHE A 269 -13.39 5.35 -5.99
C PHE A 269 -12.83 6.15 -7.16
N TYR A 270 -13.70 6.69 -8.01
CA TYR A 270 -13.25 7.37 -9.22
C TYR A 270 -14.18 8.50 -9.67
N ARG A 271 -13.67 9.43 -10.49
CA ARG A 271 -14.50 10.39 -11.24
C ARG A 271 -13.85 10.75 -12.58
N GLN A 272 -14.66 11.24 -13.51
CA GLN A 272 -14.27 11.56 -14.90
C GLN A 272 -13.60 10.39 -15.64
N LEU A 273 -13.93 9.17 -15.21
CA LEU A 273 -13.58 7.90 -15.84
C LEU A 273 -14.87 7.12 -16.08
N GLU A 274 -14.90 6.31 -17.11
CA GLU A 274 -15.91 5.30 -17.38
C GLU A 274 -15.41 3.96 -16.85
N LEU A 275 -16.25 3.27 -16.08
CA LEU A 275 -15.95 1.92 -15.60
C LEU A 275 -16.22 0.92 -16.72
N VAL A 276 -15.16 0.32 -17.27
CA VAL A 276 -15.25 -0.66 -18.36
C VAL A 276 -15.48 -2.07 -17.81
N SER A 277 -14.68 -2.46 -16.81
CA SER A 277 -14.82 -3.73 -16.10
C SER A 277 -14.25 -3.64 -14.70
N ASN A 278 -14.72 -4.50 -13.80
CA ASN A 278 -14.13 -4.66 -12.47
C ASN A 278 -14.20 -6.13 -12.03
N GLN A 279 -13.23 -6.52 -11.21
CA GLN A 279 -13.16 -7.84 -10.61
C GLN A 279 -12.46 -7.74 -9.24
N VAL A 280 -12.91 -8.54 -8.30
CA VAL A 280 -12.15 -8.81 -7.06
C VAL A 280 -11.67 -10.24 -7.11
N TRP A 281 -10.36 -10.42 -7.15
CA TRP A 281 -9.73 -11.73 -7.23
C TRP A 281 -9.75 -12.35 -5.84
N GLN A 282 -10.26 -13.58 -5.74
CA GLN A 282 -10.08 -14.34 -4.51
C GLN A 282 -8.67 -14.90 -4.54
N ASP A 283 -7.86 -14.41 -3.63
CA ASP A 283 -6.43 -14.60 -3.58
C ASP A 283 -6.03 -15.19 -2.22
N SER A 284 -4.95 -15.98 -2.20
CA SER A 284 -4.41 -16.56 -0.96
C SER A 284 -2.98 -16.12 -0.67
N SER A 285 -2.37 -15.32 -1.55
CA SER A 285 -1.03 -14.78 -1.39
C SER A 285 -0.99 -13.48 -0.58
N SER A 286 -2.16 -12.96 -0.20
CA SER A 286 -2.36 -11.93 0.80
C SER A 286 -3.59 -12.23 1.67
N ASP A 287 -3.68 -11.61 2.86
CA ASP A 287 -4.93 -11.56 3.63
C ASP A 287 -5.94 -10.55 3.05
N HIS A 288 -5.55 -9.81 2.02
CA HIS A 288 -6.39 -8.93 1.23
C HIS A 288 -6.57 -9.40 -0.22
N ASN A 289 -7.82 -9.38 -0.68
CA ASN A 289 -8.17 -9.71 -2.06
C ASN A 289 -7.92 -8.51 -3.00
N PRO A 290 -7.15 -8.67 -4.09
CA PRO A 290 -6.87 -7.57 -5.02
C PRO A 290 -8.11 -7.14 -5.80
N ILE A 291 -8.25 -5.83 -5.99
CA ILE A 291 -9.31 -5.21 -6.78
C ILE A 291 -8.71 -4.77 -8.13
N SER A 292 -9.16 -5.38 -9.21
CA SER A 292 -8.79 -5.03 -10.59
C SER A 292 -9.92 -4.25 -11.26
N VAL A 293 -9.58 -3.17 -11.94
CA VAL A 293 -10.53 -2.28 -12.60
C VAL A 293 -9.95 -1.80 -13.92
N ASN A 294 -10.73 -1.85 -15.00
CA ASN A 294 -10.39 -1.17 -16.25
C ASN A 294 -11.23 0.09 -16.38
N PHE A 295 -10.55 1.20 -16.62
CA PHE A 295 -11.16 2.50 -16.86
C PHE A 295 -10.92 2.97 -18.28
N ARG A 296 -11.84 3.80 -18.76
CA ARG A 296 -11.63 4.69 -19.91
C ARG A 296 -11.78 6.13 -19.44
N VAL A 297 -10.97 7.04 -19.95
CA VAL A 297 -11.10 8.47 -19.65
C VAL A 297 -12.35 9.01 -20.33
N GLN A 298 -13.18 9.77 -19.61
CA GLN A 298 -14.39 10.36 -20.20
C GLN A 298 -14.04 11.38 -21.28
N SER A 299 -14.85 11.45 -22.33
CA SER A 299 -14.63 12.38 -23.44
C SER A 299 -14.61 13.85 -23.03
N SER A 300 -15.24 14.22 -21.92
CA SER A 300 -15.24 15.60 -21.37
C SER A 300 -13.89 16.06 -20.80
N VAL A 301 -12.88 15.18 -20.76
CA VAL A 301 -11.52 15.46 -20.26
C VAL A 301 -10.59 15.97 -21.37
N PHE A 302 -11.02 15.85 -22.63
CA PHE A 302 -10.34 16.37 -23.83
C PHE A 302 -10.98 17.68 -24.28
#